data_AF-A0A396G8Y8-F1
#
_entry.id   AF-A0A396G8Y8-F1
#
_cell.length_a   1.000
_cell.length_b   1.000
_cell.length_c   1.000
_cell.angle_alpha   90.00
_cell.angle_beta   90.00
_cell.angle_gamma   90.00
#
_symmetry.space_group_name_H-M   'P 1'
#
loop_
_entity.id
_entity.type
_entity.pdbx_description
1 polymer ?
#
loop_
_entity_poly.entity_id
_entity_poly.type
_entity_poly.pdbx_seq_one_letter_code
_entity_poly.pdbx_strand_id
1 'polypeptide(L)' 'MDWENLDKQVPLRLRSLAVHVITGVGNHSRGQAALPTAVRSFLSENRYRFEEMRPGVITVWPKFRQS' A
#
# COMPACT_ATOMS: atom_id res chain seq x y z
N MET A 1 36.06 5.50 -20.37
CA MET A 1 34.86 5.91 -19.60
C MET A 1 34.08 4.67 -19.14
N ASP A 2 34.79 3.73 -18.51
CA ASP A 2 34.65 3.35 -17.11
C ASP A 2 33.19 3.15 -16.62
N TRP A 3 32.56 2.08 -17.11
CA TRP A 3 31.26 1.57 -16.63
C TRP A 3 31.35 0.82 -15.31
N GLU A 4 32.51 0.80 -14.66
CA GLU A 4 32.87 -0.03 -13.51
C GLU A 4 32.41 0.53 -12.15
N ASN A 5 31.43 1.44 -12.11
CA ASN A 5 30.93 1.99 -10.84
C ASN A 5 29.41 2.05 -10.68
N LEU A 6 28.65 1.28 -11.47
CA LEU A 6 27.19 1.17 -11.27
C LEU A 6 26.78 -0.02 -10.37
N ASP A 7 27.73 -0.85 -9.94
CA ASP A 7 27.48 -2.00 -9.05
C ASP A 7 27.59 -1.66 -7.56
N LYS A 8 27.58 -0.38 -7.20
CA LYS A 8 27.23 0.03 -5.84
C LYS A 8 25.71 0.11 -5.72
N GLN A 9 25.03 -1.00 -6.04
CA GLN A 9 23.71 -1.26 -5.50
C GLN A 9 23.87 -1.30 -3.97
N VAL A 10 23.66 -0.13 -3.35
CA VAL A 10 23.29 -0.02 -1.95
C VAL A 10 22.33 -1.18 -1.72
N PRO A 11 22.56 -2.09 -0.75
CA PRO A 11 21.61 -3.13 -0.46
C PRO A 11 20.29 -2.40 -0.27
N LEU A 12 19.34 -2.60 -1.19
CA LEU A 12 17.98 -2.11 -1.06
C LEU A 12 17.55 -2.75 0.24
N ARG A 13 17.72 -2.04 1.36
CA ARG A 13 17.43 -2.52 2.70
C ARG A 13 15.94 -2.70 2.71
N LEU A 14 15.43 -3.78 2.13
CA LEU A 14 14.13 -3.91 1.49
C LEU A 14 13.09 -3.01 2.19
N ARG A 15 13.06 -1.73 1.83
CA ARG A 15 12.21 -0.78 2.55
C ARG A 15 10.83 -1.29 2.20
N SER A 16 10.03 -1.70 3.17
CA SER A 16 8.67 -2.19 2.91
C SER A 16 8.00 -1.11 2.06
N LEU A 17 7.93 -1.35 0.74
CA LEU A 17 7.45 -0.38 -0.22
C LEU A 17 5.97 -0.28 0.07
N ALA A 18 5.55 0.87 0.59
CA ALA A 18 4.16 1.11 0.88
C ALA A 18 3.38 1.04 -0.44
N VAL A 19 2.24 0.36 -0.42
CA VAL A 19 1.34 0.21 -1.57
C VAL A 19 0.15 1.14 -1.36
N HIS A 20 -0.18 1.93 -2.39
CA HIS A 20 -1.40 2.74 -2.37
C HIS A 20 -2.56 1.96 -2.97
N VAL A 21 -3.61 1.75 -2.18
CA VAL A 21 -4.87 1.14 -2.59
C VAL A 21 -5.90 2.23 -2.83
N ILE A 22 -6.28 2.43 -4.09
CA ILE A 22 -7.26 3.43 -4.51
C ILE A 22 -8.64 2.77 -4.50
N THR A 23 -9.44 3.11 -3.50
CA THR A 23 -10.82 2.61 -3.33
C THR A 23 -11.86 3.60 -3.87
N GLY A 24 -11.46 4.85 -4.09
CA GLY A 24 -12.36 5.96 -4.33
C GLY A 24 -13.15 6.33 -3.06
N VAL A 25 -13.80 7.50 -3.06
CA VAL A 25 -14.61 7.92 -1.90
C VAL A 25 -15.91 7.09 -1.83
N GLY A 26 -16.40 6.64 -2.99
CA GLY A 26 -17.65 5.91 -3.13
C GLY A 26 -18.84 6.81 -2.84
N ASN A 27 -19.39 7.43 -3.90
CA ASN A 27 -20.66 8.12 -3.79
C ASN A 27 -21.76 7.15 -4.23
N HIS A 28 -22.43 6.53 -3.27
CA HIS A 28 -23.52 5.60 -3.54
C HIS A 28 -24.84 6.21 -3.13
N SER A 29 -25.83 6.16 -4.02
CA SER A 29 -27.21 6.62 -3.78
C SER A 29 -27.93 5.85 -2.67
N ARG A 30 -27.35 4.76 -2.17
CA ARG A 30 -27.95 3.83 -1.20
C ARG A 30 -27.16 3.69 0.11
N GLY A 31 -26.24 4.61 0.42
CA GLY A 31 -25.55 4.64 1.72
C GLY A 31 -24.04 4.46 1.64
N GLN A 32 -23.46 3.72 2.59
CA GLN A 32 -22.00 3.61 2.77
C GLN A 32 -21.30 2.92 1.60
N ALA A 33 -20.08 3.38 1.29
CA ALA A 33 -19.28 2.84 0.20
C ALA A 33 -18.78 1.42 0.51
N ALA A 34 -19.19 0.46 -0.32
CA ALA A 34 -18.90 -0.95 -0.12
C ALA A 34 -17.41 -1.26 -0.22
N LEU A 35 -16.71 -0.69 -1.22
CA LEU A 35 -15.30 -1.00 -1.48
C LEU A 35 -14.34 -0.45 -0.40
N PRO A 36 -14.40 0.84 0.01
CA PRO A 36 -13.60 1.33 1.13
C PRO A 36 -13.85 0.55 2.44
N THR A 37 -15.09 0.14 2.67
CA THR A 37 -15.45 -0.66 3.86
C THR A 37 -14.84 -2.06 3.79
N ALA A 38 -15.05 -2.79 2.68
CA ALA A 38 -14.53 -4.14 2.51
C ALA A 38 -12.99 -4.19 2.59
N VAL A 39 -12.30 -3.22 1.98
CA VAL A 39 -10.83 -3.14 2.02
C VAL A 39 -10.33 -2.88 3.45
N ARG A 40 -10.95 -1.96 4.19
CA ARG A 40 -10.56 -1.68 5.58
C ARG A 40 -10.78 -2.89 6.49
N SER A 41 -11.91 -3.59 6.36
CA SER A 41 -12.18 -4.83 7.10
C SER A 41 -11.13 -5.89 6.79
N PHE A 42 -10.86 -6.15 5.50
CA PHE A 42 -9.84 -7.12 5.09
C PHE A 42 -8.46 -6.81 5.67
N LEU A 43 -8.01 -5.55 5.58
CA LEU A 43 -6.69 -5.15 6.08
C LEU A 43 -6.59 -5.28 7.60
N SER A 44 -7.64 -4.92 8.32
CA SER A 44 -7.73 -5.03 9.78
C SER A 44 -7.74 -6.48 10.25
N GLU A 45 -8.64 -7.30 9.70
CA GLU A 45 -8.77 -8.74 10.01
C GLU A 45 -7.47 -9.48 9.72
N ASN A 46 -6.81 -9.13 8.62
CA ASN A 46 -5.53 -9.71 8.27
C ASN A 46 -4.35 -8.99 8.91
N ARG A 47 -4.53 -8.11 9.91
CA ARG A 47 -3.43 -7.45 10.66
C ARG A 47 -2.37 -6.80 9.76
N TYR A 48 -2.77 -6.20 8.64
CA TYR A 48 -1.88 -5.34 7.87
C TYR A 48 -1.68 -4.03 8.63
N ARG A 49 -0.50 -3.43 8.50
CA ARG A 49 -0.32 -2.02 8.84
C ARG A 49 -0.87 -1.21 7.67
N PHE A 50 -1.78 -0.28 7.93
CA PHE A 50 -2.34 0.61 6.92
C PHE A 50 -2.79 1.94 7.51
N GLU A 51 -2.92 2.96 6.66
CA GLU A 51 -3.36 4.31 7.01
C GLU A 51 -4.14 4.90 5.82
N GLU A 52 -5.22 5.63 6.08
CA GLU A 52 -5.92 6.38 5.04
C GLU A 52 -5.30 7.77 4.90
N MET A 53 -4.51 7.96 3.84
CA MET A 53 -3.77 9.21 3.62
C MET A 53 -4.70 10.35 3.18
N ARG A 54 -5.70 10.01 2.35
CA ARG A 54 -6.72 10.92 1.81
C ARG A 54 -8.00 10.11 1.55
N PRO A 55 -9.19 10.75 1.51
CA PRO A 55 -10.44 10.05 1.27
C PRO A 55 -10.36 9.12 0.04
N GLY A 56 -10.56 7.82 0.28
CA GLY A 56 -10.53 6.80 -0.78
C GLY A 56 -9.15 6.30 -1.19
N VAL A 57 -8.07 6.72 -0.51
CA VAL A 57 -6.70 6.24 -0.75
C VAL A 57 -6.10 5.69 0.55
N ILE A 58 -5.82 4.39 0.56
CA ILE A 58 -5.26 3.68 1.72
C ILE A 58 -3.83 3.27 1.42
N THR A 59 -2.90 3.73 2.25
CA THR A 59 -1.50 3.28 2.25
C THR A 59 -1.40 1.99 3.05
N VAL A 60 -0.82 0.94 2.47
CA VAL A 60 -0.66 -0.38 3.09
C VAL A 60 0.81 -0.76 3.11
N TRP A 61 1.29 -1.27 4.24
CA TRP A 61 2.63 -1.83 4.34
C TRP A 61 2.57 -3.36 4.26
N PRO A 62 3.12 -3.97 3.19
CA PRO A 62 3.16 -5.42 3.05
C PRO A 62 3.93 -6.09 4.19
N LYS A 63 3.43 -7.23 4.65
CA LYS A 63 4.05 -8.03 5.73
C LYS A 63 5.31 -8.76 5.29
N PHE A 64 5.43 -9.06 4.00
CA PHE A 64 6.54 -9.82 3.44
C PHE A 64 7.34 -8.95 2.49
N ARG A 65 8.66 -9.05 2.65
CA ARG A 65 9.62 -8.70 1.63
C ARG A 65 9.81 -9.97 0.78
N GLN A 66 9.58 -9.92 -0.52
CA GLN A 66 10.01 -11.02 -1.39
C GLN A 66 11.54 -11.06 -1.36
N SER A 67 12.06 -12.28 -1.17
CA SER A 67 13.47 -12.64 -1.31
C SER A 67 13.97 -12.40 -2.74
#